data_AF-A0AAN2BKZ1-F1
#
_entry.id   AF-A0AAN2BKZ1-F1
#
_cell.length_a   1.000
_cell.length_b   1.000
_cell.length_c   1.000
_cell.angle_alpha   90.00
_cell.angle_beta   90.00
_cell.angle_gamma   90.00
#
_symmetry.space_group_name_H-M   'P 1'
#
loop_
_entity.id
_entity.type
_entity.pdbx_description
1 polymer ?
#
loop_
_entity_poly.entity_id
_entity_poly.type
_entity_poly.pdbx_seq_one_letter_code
_entity_poly.pdbx_strand_id
1 'polypeptide(L)'
;MDLRLLKACGLSAALMLVGSTSYAESLNQAGLQANGETFQFGFASIPNIQISNAPSDTDYNRSAMLHDGSTYRLYFFKEGSEDTLYQFGFNGSSYQYGHNSIAQLRITNKPSDANPEDFAMLHDGSVYRLYMLSYDQTKVYQFGWNGSSYQYGHRSIPTISITGAPSDADKSRWAMLHDGQNYRLYFAKQGVTDKIYGFAWNGGSYQFGFDSPGVIDLDLVPTNSNFDIMNMLHDGSRSRFYYLAP
;
A
#
# COMPACT_ATOMS: atom_id res chain seq x y z
N MET A 1 -52.64 0.00 -58.27
CA MET A 1 -52.94 0.87 -57.10
C MET A 1 -52.30 0.18 -55.90
N ASP A 2 -51.04 0.44 -55.61
CA ASP A 2 -50.53 1.65 -54.95
C ASP A 2 -51.08 1.77 -53.52
N LEU A 3 -50.30 1.38 -52.51
CA LEU A 3 -49.56 2.35 -51.71
C LEU A 3 -48.57 1.63 -50.77
N ARG A 4 -47.37 2.18 -50.75
CA ARG A 4 -46.23 1.83 -49.89
C ARG A 4 -46.58 1.97 -48.41
N LEU A 5 -46.15 1.01 -47.59
CA LEU A 5 -45.88 1.25 -46.17
C LEU A 5 -44.50 0.70 -45.83
N LEU A 6 -43.53 1.62 -45.76
CA LEU A 6 -42.28 1.44 -45.06
C LEU A 6 -42.59 1.09 -43.59
N LYS A 7 -42.08 -0.04 -43.12
CA LYS A 7 -41.63 -0.16 -41.73
C LYS A 7 -40.22 -0.73 -41.74
N ALA A 8 -39.25 0.18 -41.69
CA ALA A 8 -37.91 -0.12 -41.24
C ALA A 8 -38.01 -0.62 -39.80
N CYS A 9 -37.73 -1.90 -39.58
CA CYS A 9 -37.46 -2.42 -38.25
C CYS A 9 -35.96 -2.65 -38.18
N GLY A 10 -35.24 -1.61 -37.77
CA GLY A 10 -33.84 -1.72 -37.37
C GLY A 10 -33.78 -2.55 -36.09
N LEU A 11 -33.34 -3.79 -36.21
CA LEU A 11 -32.94 -4.57 -35.04
C LEU A 11 -31.51 -4.14 -34.70
N SER A 12 -31.42 -3.11 -33.86
CA SER A 12 -30.18 -2.64 -33.26
C SER A 12 -29.58 -3.80 -32.47
N ALA A 13 -28.36 -4.21 -32.84
CA ALA A 13 -27.56 -5.11 -32.02
C ALA A 13 -27.28 -4.40 -30.69
N ALA A 14 -28.01 -4.78 -29.64
CA ALA A 14 -27.64 -4.42 -28.27
C ALA A 14 -26.39 -5.24 -27.92
N LEU A 15 -25.23 -4.67 -28.21
CA LEU A 15 -23.98 -5.12 -27.61
C LEU A 15 -24.09 -4.80 -26.12
N MET A 16 -24.58 -5.76 -25.33
CA MET A 16 -24.41 -5.72 -23.89
C MET A 16 -22.91 -5.77 -23.63
N LEU A 17 -22.30 -4.61 -23.36
CA LEU A 17 -21.06 -4.55 -22.60
C LEU A 17 -21.35 -5.28 -21.29
N VAL A 18 -20.88 -6.52 -21.20
CA VAL A 18 -20.71 -7.19 -19.92
C VAL A 18 -19.66 -6.35 -19.22
N GLY A 19 -20.12 -5.42 -18.38
CA GLY A 19 -19.22 -4.72 -17.47
C GLY A 19 -18.42 -5.80 -16.75
N SER A 20 -17.10 -5.74 -16.87
CA SER A 20 -16.21 -6.55 -16.05
C SER A 20 -16.65 -6.36 -14.61
N THR A 21 -17.15 -7.44 -14.00
CA THR A 21 -17.39 -7.49 -12.57
C THR A 21 -16.02 -7.25 -11.92
N SER A 22 -15.73 -6.02 -11.51
CA SER A 22 -14.60 -5.78 -10.63
C SER A 22 -14.92 -6.57 -9.37
N TYR A 23 -14.07 -7.53 -9.03
CA TYR A 23 -14.08 -8.06 -7.67
C TYR A 23 -14.05 -6.85 -6.72
N ALA A 24 -14.90 -6.88 -5.72
CA ALA A 24 -14.99 -5.77 -4.78
C ALA A 24 -13.76 -5.87 -3.88
N GLU A 25 -12.69 -5.22 -4.32
CA GLU A 25 -11.42 -5.24 -3.59
C GLU A 25 -11.62 -4.63 -2.20
N SER A 26 -10.99 -5.27 -1.22
CA SER A 26 -11.12 -4.92 0.19
C SER A 26 -9.79 -5.07 0.91
N LEU A 27 -9.72 -4.56 2.14
CA LEU A 27 -8.56 -4.67 3.00
C LEU A 27 -8.93 -5.42 4.26
N ASN A 28 -8.30 -6.57 4.47
CA ASN A 28 -8.28 -7.25 5.75
C ASN A 28 -7.34 -6.49 6.69
N GLN A 29 -7.82 -6.10 7.88
CA GLN A 29 -7.05 -5.27 8.81
C GLN A 29 -6.71 -6.04 10.09
N ALA A 30 -5.47 -5.84 10.56
CA ALA A 30 -5.00 -6.25 11.86
C ALA A 30 -4.50 -5.06 12.69
N GLY A 31 -4.56 -5.21 14.01
CA GLY A 31 -3.97 -4.29 14.97
C GLY A 31 -2.82 -4.97 15.74
N LEU A 32 -1.76 -4.22 16.03
CA LEU A 32 -0.70 -4.67 16.92
C LEU A 32 -1.25 -4.84 18.35
N GLN A 33 -1.06 -6.02 18.92
CA GLN A 33 -1.40 -6.30 20.31
C GLN A 33 -0.45 -5.57 21.28
N ALA A 34 -0.85 -5.47 22.54
CA ALA A 34 -0.09 -4.77 23.58
C ALA A 34 1.29 -5.39 23.86
N ASN A 35 1.52 -6.66 23.48
CA ASN A 35 2.83 -7.31 23.58
C ASN A 35 3.86 -6.71 22.61
N GLY A 36 3.42 -6.00 21.57
CA GLY A 36 4.30 -5.45 20.53
C GLY A 36 4.83 -6.49 19.52
N GLU A 37 4.40 -7.75 19.61
CA GLU A 37 4.99 -8.89 18.88
C GLU A 37 3.97 -9.60 17.98
N THR A 38 2.69 -9.25 18.04
CA THR A 38 1.64 -9.91 17.27
C THR A 38 0.68 -8.90 16.64
N PHE A 39 0.53 -8.93 15.32
CA PHE A 39 -0.62 -8.33 14.64
C PHE A 39 -1.74 -9.37 14.57
N GLN A 40 -2.89 -9.08 15.16
CA GLN A 40 -4.05 -9.96 15.07
C GLN A 40 -5.13 -9.32 14.20
N PHE A 41 -5.59 -10.06 13.19
CA PHE A 41 -6.66 -9.61 12.30
C PHE A 41 -7.98 -9.44 13.07
N GLY A 42 -8.67 -8.32 12.84
CA GLY A 42 -9.87 -7.92 13.58
C GLY A 42 -9.62 -7.38 15.00
N PHE A 43 -8.38 -7.40 15.52
CA PHE A 43 -8.09 -6.82 16.83
C PHE A 43 -8.12 -5.28 16.77
N ALA A 44 -9.06 -4.70 17.54
CA ALA A 44 -9.27 -3.25 17.65
C ALA A 44 -9.29 -2.50 16.30
N SER A 45 -9.81 -3.14 15.26
CA SER A 45 -9.79 -2.73 13.86
C SER A 45 -11.13 -3.05 13.19
N ILE A 46 -11.36 -2.50 11.99
CA ILE A 46 -12.47 -2.92 11.14
C ILE A 46 -11.98 -4.14 10.37
N PRO A 47 -12.53 -5.37 10.58
CA PRO A 47 -11.89 -6.58 10.08
C PRO A 47 -11.67 -6.62 8.56
N ASN A 48 -12.65 -6.10 7.80
CA ASN A 48 -12.57 -5.98 6.35
C ASN A 48 -13.16 -4.63 5.92
N ILE A 49 -12.42 -3.88 5.09
CA ILE A 49 -12.79 -2.54 4.64
C ILE A 49 -12.87 -2.52 3.12
N GLN A 50 -14.00 -2.13 2.58
CA GLN A 50 -14.22 -2.09 1.13
C GLN A 50 -13.45 -0.94 0.46
N ILE A 51 -13.05 -1.15 -0.80
CA ILE A 51 -12.49 -0.12 -1.68
C ILE A 51 -13.55 0.23 -2.70
N SER A 52 -13.82 1.53 -2.89
CA SER A 52 -14.90 2.00 -3.75
C SER A 52 -14.44 3.07 -4.73
N ASN A 53 -15.11 3.11 -5.89
CA ASN A 53 -14.90 4.09 -6.95
C ASN A 53 -13.45 4.16 -7.46
N ALA A 54 -12.72 3.05 -7.38
CA ALA A 54 -11.38 2.95 -7.97
C ALA A 54 -11.46 3.16 -9.49
N PRO A 55 -10.54 3.94 -10.09
CA PRO A 55 -10.39 3.99 -11.54
C PRO A 55 -10.20 2.58 -12.13
N SER A 56 -10.69 2.34 -13.35
CA SER A 56 -10.64 1.01 -13.99
C SER A 56 -9.23 0.51 -14.28
N ASP A 57 -8.25 1.40 -14.29
CA ASP A 57 -6.82 1.14 -14.48
C ASP A 57 -6.05 1.26 -13.15
N THR A 58 -6.69 0.92 -12.04
CA THR A 58 -6.04 0.79 -10.73
C THR A 58 -5.23 -0.50 -10.71
N ASP A 59 -3.95 -0.39 -10.38
CA ASP A 59 -3.07 -1.54 -10.21
C ASP A 59 -3.14 -2.05 -8.76
N TYR A 60 -3.99 -3.04 -8.53
CA TYR A 60 -4.18 -3.66 -7.22
C TYR A 60 -2.98 -4.48 -6.75
N ASN A 61 -1.97 -4.71 -7.59
CA ASN A 61 -0.76 -5.43 -7.18
C ASN A 61 0.26 -4.53 -6.48
N ARG A 62 0.04 -3.21 -6.48
CA ARG A 62 0.97 -2.24 -5.91
C ARG A 62 0.19 -1.26 -5.07
N SER A 63 0.24 -1.45 -3.75
CA SER A 63 -0.48 -0.61 -2.81
C SER A 63 0.38 -0.13 -1.66
N ALA A 64 0.00 0.99 -1.06
CA ALA A 64 0.56 1.44 0.21
C ALA A 64 -0.52 2.07 1.09
N MET A 65 -0.25 2.13 2.39
CA MET A 65 -1.15 2.69 3.40
C MET A 65 -0.45 3.82 4.15
N LEU A 66 -1.17 4.91 4.47
CA LEU A 66 -0.64 6.04 5.24
C LEU A 66 -1.73 6.61 6.14
N HIS A 67 -1.37 7.05 7.33
CA HIS A 67 -2.24 7.91 8.15
C HIS A 67 -1.48 9.20 8.49
N ASP A 68 -2.11 10.35 8.25
CA ASP A 68 -1.49 11.66 8.45
C ASP A 68 -1.89 12.34 9.78
N GLY A 69 -2.65 11.64 10.63
CA GLY A 69 -3.24 12.19 11.85
C GLY A 69 -4.68 12.67 11.67
N SER A 70 -5.17 12.74 10.43
CA SER A 70 -6.54 13.12 10.11
C SER A 70 -7.25 12.08 9.24
N THR A 71 -6.59 11.61 8.18
CA THR A 71 -7.18 10.73 7.16
C THR A 71 -6.36 9.46 7.04
N TYR A 72 -7.03 8.31 7.07
CA TYR A 72 -6.44 7.05 6.63
C TYR A 72 -6.49 7.02 5.10
N ARG A 73 -5.34 6.76 4.48
CA ARG A 73 -5.15 6.83 3.05
C ARG A 73 -4.64 5.52 2.51
N LEU A 74 -5.22 5.11 1.40
CA LEU A 74 -4.80 3.98 0.60
C LEU A 74 -4.32 4.51 -0.75
N TYR A 75 -3.26 3.91 -1.27
CA TYR A 75 -2.65 4.30 -2.52
C TYR A 75 -2.53 3.07 -3.39
N PHE A 76 -2.69 3.28 -4.69
CA PHE A 76 -2.37 2.31 -5.71
C PHE A 76 -1.59 2.97 -6.82
N PHE A 77 -0.77 2.23 -7.54
CA PHE A 77 -0.31 2.72 -8.83
C PHE A 77 -1.46 2.75 -9.85
N LYS A 78 -1.30 3.63 -10.84
CA LYS A 78 -2.03 3.47 -12.10
C LYS A 78 -1.38 2.35 -12.91
N GLU A 79 -2.18 1.47 -13.50
CA GLU A 79 -1.72 0.42 -14.41
C GLU A 79 -0.93 1.00 -15.59
N GLY A 80 0.20 0.34 -15.91
CA GLY A 80 1.14 0.77 -16.94
C GLY A 80 1.94 2.03 -16.61
N SER A 81 1.85 2.53 -15.37
CA SER A 81 2.63 3.68 -14.90
C SER A 81 3.59 3.26 -13.80
N GLU A 82 4.77 3.90 -13.79
CA GLU A 82 5.77 3.75 -12.74
C GLU A 82 5.95 5.03 -11.90
N ASP A 83 5.07 6.02 -12.10
CA ASP A 83 5.20 7.35 -11.51
C ASP A 83 3.87 8.06 -11.24
N THR A 84 2.72 7.43 -11.49
CA THR A 84 1.38 7.91 -11.08
C THR A 84 0.83 7.02 -9.98
N LEU A 85 0.38 7.67 -8.90
CA LEU A 85 -0.41 7.02 -7.85
C LEU A 85 -1.83 7.56 -7.84
N TYR A 86 -2.78 6.67 -7.56
CA TYR A 86 -4.15 6.99 -7.17
C TYR A 86 -4.25 7.02 -5.66
N GLN A 87 -4.92 8.06 -5.13
CA GLN A 87 -5.13 8.22 -3.70
C GLN A 87 -6.59 8.02 -3.33
N PHE A 88 -6.79 7.28 -2.25
CA PHE A 88 -8.08 6.97 -1.65
C PHE A 88 -8.07 7.44 -0.21
N GLY A 89 -9.17 8.04 0.24
CA GLY A 89 -9.35 8.41 1.64
C GLY A 89 -10.44 7.57 2.29
N PHE A 90 -10.24 7.20 3.55
CA PHE A 90 -11.28 6.51 4.33
C PHE A 90 -12.41 7.48 4.69
N ASN A 91 -13.64 7.14 4.32
CA ASN A 91 -14.84 7.97 4.54
C ASN A 91 -15.67 7.55 5.77
N GLY A 92 -15.12 6.68 6.63
CA GLY A 92 -15.83 6.08 7.77
C GLY A 92 -16.43 4.70 7.47
N SER A 93 -16.48 4.28 6.20
CA SER A 93 -17.01 2.97 5.79
C SER A 93 -16.13 2.23 4.77
N SER A 94 -15.50 2.96 3.86
CA SER A 94 -14.69 2.43 2.76
C SER A 94 -13.53 3.37 2.44
N TYR A 95 -12.51 2.85 1.77
CA TYR A 95 -11.52 3.68 1.08
C TYR A 95 -12.09 4.09 -0.27
N GLN A 96 -12.31 5.40 -0.45
CA GLN A 96 -12.93 5.94 -1.65
C GLN A 96 -11.92 6.81 -2.42
N TYR A 97 -11.82 6.58 -3.72
CA TYR A 97 -10.95 7.35 -4.61
C TYR A 97 -11.26 8.85 -4.52
N GLY A 98 -10.23 9.67 -4.31
CA GLY A 98 -10.35 11.13 -4.24
C GLY A 98 -11.09 11.69 -3.02
N HIS A 99 -11.57 10.85 -2.09
CA HIS A 99 -12.20 11.34 -0.87
C HIS A 99 -11.17 11.98 0.06
N ASN A 100 -11.33 13.27 0.40
CA ASN A 100 -10.39 14.05 1.22
C ASN A 100 -8.91 13.85 0.83
N SER A 101 -8.65 13.70 -0.47
CA SER A 101 -7.36 13.30 -1.04
C SER A 101 -7.10 14.00 -2.37
N ILE A 102 -5.82 14.08 -2.75
CA ILE A 102 -5.40 14.44 -4.10
C ILE A 102 -5.53 13.17 -4.95
N ALA A 103 -6.54 13.14 -5.82
CA ALA A 103 -6.91 11.95 -6.58
C ALA A 103 -5.73 11.29 -7.32
N GLN A 104 -4.88 12.09 -7.96
CA GLN A 104 -3.69 11.61 -8.68
C GLN A 104 -2.43 12.32 -8.18
N LEU A 105 -1.42 11.54 -7.86
CA LEU A 105 -0.13 12.01 -7.38
C LEU A 105 0.96 11.57 -8.36
N ARG A 106 2.04 12.35 -8.42
CA ARG A 106 3.19 12.08 -9.28
C ARG A 106 4.43 11.79 -8.45
N ILE A 107 5.27 10.90 -8.94
CA ILE A 107 6.61 10.61 -8.43
C ILE A 107 7.61 11.24 -9.40
N THR A 108 8.59 11.97 -8.89
CA THR A 108 9.57 12.68 -9.71
C THR A 108 11.00 12.43 -9.27
N ASN A 109 11.93 12.52 -10.21
CA ASN A 109 13.36 12.31 -10.01
C ASN A 109 13.69 10.92 -9.40
N LYS A 110 12.89 9.91 -9.71
CA LYS A 110 13.11 8.52 -9.29
C LYS A 110 14.48 8.03 -9.77
N PRO A 111 15.32 7.46 -8.88
CA PRO A 111 16.57 6.80 -9.30
C PRO A 111 16.28 5.69 -10.32
N SER A 112 17.19 5.49 -11.28
CA SER A 112 17.00 4.53 -12.37
C SER A 112 16.91 3.07 -11.91
N ASP A 113 17.50 2.75 -10.75
CA ASP A 113 17.50 1.43 -10.14
C ASP A 113 16.47 1.29 -9.01
N ALA A 114 15.61 2.28 -8.78
CA ALA A 114 14.48 2.15 -7.87
C ALA A 114 13.41 1.25 -8.49
N ASN A 115 12.97 0.24 -7.74
CA ASN A 115 11.97 -0.72 -8.15
C ASN A 115 10.56 -0.13 -7.96
N PRO A 116 9.78 0.12 -9.04
CA PRO A 116 8.42 0.63 -8.95
C PRO A 116 7.37 -0.47 -8.75
N GLU A 117 7.79 -1.74 -8.70
CA GLU A 117 6.88 -2.88 -8.51
C GLU A 117 6.36 -2.97 -7.07
N ASP A 118 6.98 -2.27 -6.11
CA ASP A 118 6.48 -2.19 -4.75
C ASP A 118 6.93 -0.89 -4.08
N PHE A 119 6.14 -0.40 -3.13
CA PHE A 119 6.39 0.86 -2.44
C PHE A 119 5.72 0.89 -1.06
N ALA A 120 6.27 1.70 -0.17
CA ALA A 120 5.66 1.98 1.12
C ALA A 120 5.48 3.49 1.31
N MET A 121 4.50 3.87 2.13
CA MET A 121 4.24 5.27 2.44
C MET A 121 3.99 5.44 3.93
N LEU A 122 4.37 6.59 4.48
CA LEU A 122 4.05 6.99 5.86
C LEU A 122 4.09 8.51 6.01
N HIS A 123 3.51 9.00 7.10
CA HIS A 123 3.67 10.38 7.56
C HIS A 123 4.40 10.35 8.90
N ASP A 124 5.49 11.10 9.01
CA ASP A 124 6.33 11.14 10.21
C ASP A 124 5.96 12.26 11.19
N GLY A 125 4.85 12.96 10.95
CA GLY A 125 4.43 14.15 11.69
C GLY A 125 4.88 15.47 11.07
N SER A 126 5.75 15.43 10.05
CA SER A 126 6.23 16.62 9.35
C SER A 126 6.08 16.52 7.82
N VAL A 127 6.42 15.37 7.24
CA VAL A 127 6.53 15.16 5.80
C VAL A 127 5.81 13.86 5.43
N TYR A 128 5.07 13.89 4.32
CA TYR A 128 4.58 12.68 3.67
C TYR A 128 5.73 12.03 2.93
N ARG A 129 5.97 10.76 3.20
CA ARG A 129 7.10 10.01 2.66
C ARG A 129 6.62 8.85 1.82
N LEU A 130 7.33 8.63 0.73
CA LEU A 130 7.24 7.44 -0.10
C LEU A 130 8.61 6.77 -0.12
N TYR A 131 8.60 5.45 -0.16
CA TYR A 131 9.79 4.61 -0.18
C TYR A 131 9.68 3.61 -1.32
N MET A 132 10.81 3.31 -1.95
CA MET A 132 10.98 2.23 -2.91
C MET A 132 12.27 1.50 -2.59
N LEU A 133 12.31 0.19 -2.78
CA LEU A 133 13.58 -0.54 -2.75
C LEU A 133 14.36 -0.32 -4.04
N SER A 134 15.67 -0.55 -4.01
CA SER A 134 16.43 -0.82 -5.23
C SER A 134 16.02 -2.17 -5.84
N TYR A 135 16.25 -2.40 -7.13
CA TYR A 135 16.01 -3.70 -7.77
C TYR A 135 16.77 -4.86 -7.11
N ASP A 136 17.97 -4.61 -6.58
CA ASP A 136 18.75 -5.60 -5.82
C ASP A 136 18.29 -5.74 -4.34
N GLN A 137 17.31 -4.94 -3.93
CA GLN A 137 16.70 -4.94 -2.59
C GLN A 137 17.73 -4.78 -1.46
N THR A 138 18.80 -4.02 -1.70
CA THR A 138 19.82 -3.68 -0.70
C THR A 138 19.68 -2.27 -0.13
N LYS A 139 18.91 -1.42 -0.81
CA LYS A 139 18.72 -0.01 -0.47
C LYS A 139 17.23 0.33 -0.42
N VAL A 140 16.92 1.31 0.41
CA VAL A 140 15.65 2.02 0.42
C VAL A 140 15.90 3.43 -0.12
N TYR A 141 15.17 3.81 -1.16
CA TYR A 141 15.10 5.17 -1.67
C TYR A 141 13.96 5.92 -1.03
N GLN A 142 14.23 7.13 -0.52
CA GLN A 142 13.24 7.95 0.15
C GLN A 142 12.86 9.17 -0.70
N PHE A 143 11.55 9.41 -0.75
CA PHE A 143 10.92 10.50 -1.46
C PHE A 143 10.11 11.33 -0.46
N GLY A 144 10.15 12.65 -0.58
CA GLY A 144 9.33 13.56 0.22
C GLY A 144 8.33 14.31 -0.63
N TRP A 145 7.13 14.52 -0.09
CA TRP A 145 6.14 15.39 -0.72
C TRP A 145 6.60 16.86 -0.69
N ASN A 146 6.69 17.48 -1.86
CA ASN A 146 7.14 18.87 -2.01
C ASN A 146 5.99 19.88 -2.22
N GLY A 147 4.74 19.45 -2.07
CA GLY A 147 3.54 20.25 -2.37
C GLY A 147 2.91 19.95 -3.73
N SER A 148 3.61 19.23 -4.62
CA SER A 148 3.13 18.88 -5.97
C SER A 148 3.38 17.42 -6.36
N SER A 149 4.48 16.84 -5.91
CA SER A 149 4.88 15.47 -6.21
C SER A 149 5.69 14.87 -5.06
N TYR A 150 5.79 13.54 -5.03
CA TYR A 150 6.80 12.85 -4.25
C TYR A 150 8.12 12.93 -5.01
N GLN A 151 9.05 13.71 -4.48
CA GLN A 151 10.35 13.94 -5.10
C GLN A 151 11.45 13.21 -4.34
N TYR A 152 12.27 12.48 -5.08
CA TYR A 152 13.44 11.79 -4.52
C TYR A 152 14.36 12.77 -3.76
N GLY A 153 14.75 12.41 -2.55
CA GLY A 153 15.66 13.20 -1.72
C GLY A 153 15.11 14.54 -1.19
N HIS A 154 13.85 14.87 -1.46
CA HIS A 154 13.24 16.08 -0.89
C HIS A 154 13.01 15.90 0.62
N ARG A 155 13.67 16.72 1.46
CA ARG A 155 13.57 16.68 2.93
C ARG A 155 13.69 15.26 3.51
N SER A 156 14.62 14.48 2.95
CA SER A 156 14.79 13.06 3.23
C SER A 156 16.28 12.69 3.22
N ILE A 157 16.59 11.52 3.79
CA ILE A 157 17.85 10.82 3.55
C ILE A 157 17.64 10.04 2.25
N PRO A 158 18.25 10.46 1.12
CA PRO A 158 17.82 9.97 -0.19
C PRO A 158 17.97 8.45 -0.35
N THR A 159 19.07 7.89 0.14
CA THR A 159 19.38 6.46 0.06
C THR A 159 19.77 5.93 1.42
N ILE A 160 19.16 4.82 1.82
CA ILE A 160 19.41 4.16 3.09
C ILE A 160 19.74 2.68 2.82
N SER A 161 20.83 2.18 3.39
CA SER A 161 21.17 0.76 3.29
C SER A 161 20.33 -0.09 4.24
N ILE A 162 20.10 -1.35 3.86
CA ILE A 162 19.51 -2.39 4.71
C ILE A 162 20.62 -3.33 5.17
N THR A 163 20.70 -3.62 6.47
CA THR A 163 21.74 -4.45 7.05
C THR A 163 21.19 -5.53 7.97
N GLY A 164 21.90 -6.65 8.07
CA GLY A 164 21.57 -7.75 8.99
C GLY A 164 20.30 -8.53 8.63
N ALA A 165 19.75 -8.34 7.43
CA ALA A 165 18.55 -9.07 7.01
C ALA A 165 18.79 -10.59 7.04
N PRO A 166 17.90 -11.38 7.67
CA PRO A 166 17.96 -12.84 7.61
C PRO A 166 17.99 -13.35 6.15
N SER A 167 18.66 -14.48 5.92
CA SER A 167 18.81 -15.05 4.57
C SER A 167 17.48 -15.48 3.94
N ASP A 168 16.48 -15.72 4.77
CA ASP A 168 15.12 -16.10 4.38
C ASP A 168 14.12 -14.94 4.56
N ALA A 169 14.60 -13.70 4.65
CA ALA A 169 13.75 -12.54 4.49
C ALA A 169 13.28 -12.45 3.04
N ASP A 170 11.97 -12.35 2.86
CA ASP A 170 11.34 -12.10 1.59
C ASP A 170 11.25 -10.60 1.36
N LYS A 171 12.21 -10.07 0.62
CA LYS A 171 12.30 -8.63 0.35
C LYS A 171 11.36 -8.14 -0.74
N SER A 172 10.68 -9.05 -1.44
CA SER A 172 9.64 -8.69 -2.40
C SER A 172 8.31 -8.35 -1.71
N ARG A 173 8.15 -8.75 -0.44
CA ARG A 173 6.98 -8.48 0.38
C ARG A 173 7.40 -7.66 1.58
N TRP A 174 7.21 -6.35 1.52
CA TRP A 174 7.72 -5.44 2.54
C TRP A 174 6.75 -4.31 2.85
N ALA A 175 6.97 -3.67 3.99
CA ALA A 175 6.20 -2.52 4.41
C ALA A 175 7.04 -1.61 5.31
N MET A 176 6.61 -0.37 5.47
CA MET A 176 7.20 0.57 6.41
C MET A 176 6.13 1.30 7.20
N LEU A 177 6.49 1.73 8.41
CA LEU A 177 5.68 2.66 9.20
C LEU A 177 6.60 3.50 10.09
N HIS A 178 6.09 4.61 10.59
CA HIS A 178 6.70 5.39 11.66
C HIS A 178 5.82 5.24 12.90
N ASP A 179 6.31 4.57 13.94
CA ASP A 179 5.52 4.20 15.13
C ASP A 179 5.36 5.35 16.15
N GLY A 180 5.77 6.56 15.76
CA GLY A 180 5.82 7.74 16.63
C GLY A 180 7.18 7.95 17.29
N GLN A 181 8.07 6.95 17.27
CA GLN A 181 9.44 7.05 17.79
C GLN A 181 10.48 6.71 16.73
N ASN A 182 10.25 5.62 15.99
CA ASN A 182 11.20 5.02 15.09
C ASN A 182 10.58 4.80 13.71
N TYR A 183 11.42 4.95 12.68
CA TYR A 183 11.11 4.43 11.35
C TYR A 183 11.36 2.92 11.35
N ARG A 184 10.35 2.18 10.92
CA ARG A 184 10.35 0.73 10.87
C ARG A 184 10.33 0.25 9.43
N LEU A 185 11.04 -0.83 9.18
CA LEU A 185 10.98 -1.59 7.94
C LEU A 185 10.63 -3.03 8.30
N TYR A 186 9.79 -3.65 7.49
CA TYR A 186 9.37 -5.03 7.68
C TYR A 186 9.54 -5.81 6.38
N PHE A 187 9.95 -7.06 6.50
CA PHE A 187 9.96 -8.04 5.41
C PHE A 187 9.15 -9.26 5.82
N ALA A 188 8.40 -9.87 4.91
CA ALA A 188 7.86 -11.20 5.18
C ALA A 188 8.99 -12.22 5.38
N LYS A 189 8.67 -13.32 6.05
CA LYS A 189 9.53 -14.51 6.08
C LYS A 189 9.19 -15.42 4.90
N GLN A 190 10.20 -15.95 4.22
CA GLN A 190 10.01 -16.88 3.11
C GLN A 190 9.34 -18.19 3.57
N GLY A 191 8.48 -18.73 2.71
CA GLY A 191 7.82 -20.02 2.94
C GLY A 191 6.70 -20.01 3.98
N VAL A 192 6.40 -18.87 4.59
CA VAL A 192 5.29 -18.70 5.54
C VAL A 192 4.53 -17.39 5.27
N THR A 193 3.28 -17.33 5.73
CA THR A 193 2.36 -16.19 5.52
C THR A 193 2.02 -15.46 6.81
N ASP A 194 2.50 -15.96 7.94
CA ASP A 194 2.11 -15.55 9.30
C ASP A 194 3.27 -14.96 10.11
N LYS A 195 4.42 -14.68 9.48
CA LYS A 195 5.60 -14.11 10.15
C LYS A 195 6.28 -13.05 9.32
N ILE A 196 6.72 -11.99 10.00
CA ILE A 196 7.48 -10.90 9.42
C ILE A 196 8.71 -10.60 10.28
N TYR A 197 9.75 -10.07 9.64
CA TYR A 197 10.97 -9.61 10.29
C TYR A 197 10.92 -8.10 10.52
N GLY A 198 11.30 -7.66 11.71
CA GLY A 198 11.33 -6.26 12.09
C GLY A 198 12.72 -5.63 12.03
N PHE A 199 12.79 -4.45 11.43
CA PHE A 199 13.98 -3.61 11.32
C PHE A 199 13.65 -2.21 11.83
N ALA A 200 14.63 -1.51 12.41
CA ALA A 200 14.50 -0.09 12.69
C ALA A 200 15.70 0.71 12.21
N TRP A 201 15.48 2.00 12.03
CA TRP A 201 16.51 2.97 11.68
C TRP A 201 17.45 3.20 12.87
N ASN A 202 18.76 2.97 12.68
CA ASN A 202 19.77 3.12 13.73
C ASN A 202 20.60 4.42 13.62
N GLY A 203 20.19 5.37 12.77
CA GLY A 203 20.97 6.58 12.47
C GLY A 203 21.85 6.48 11.21
N GLY A 204 22.03 5.28 10.64
CA GLY A 204 22.76 5.08 9.38
C GLY A 204 22.16 4.05 8.41
N SER A 205 21.46 3.03 8.92
CA SER A 205 20.82 1.98 8.14
C SER A 205 19.53 1.48 8.78
N TYR A 206 18.70 0.77 8.02
CA TYR A 206 17.71 -0.13 8.61
C TYR A 206 18.40 -1.42 9.03
N GLN A 207 18.41 -1.69 10.34
CA GLN A 207 19.08 -2.86 10.91
C GLN A 207 18.07 -3.83 11.51
N PHE A 208 18.23 -5.11 11.19
CA PHE A 208 17.42 -6.19 11.74
C PHE A 208 17.55 -6.27 13.26
N GLY A 209 16.41 -6.36 13.96
CA GLY A 209 16.36 -6.52 15.42
C GLY A 209 16.86 -5.32 16.23
N PHE A 210 17.27 -4.23 15.60
CA PHE A 210 17.59 -2.98 16.29
C PHE A 210 16.29 -2.30 16.72
N ASP A 211 16.12 -2.05 18.02
CA ASP A 211 14.94 -1.45 18.66
C ASP A 211 13.57 -2.03 18.22
N SER A 212 13.57 -3.21 17.59
CA SER A 212 12.44 -3.89 16.99
C SER A 212 12.40 -5.34 17.44
N PRO A 213 11.22 -5.94 17.66
CA PRO A 213 11.12 -7.39 17.70
C PRO A 213 11.71 -7.96 16.41
N GLY A 214 12.60 -8.94 16.54
CA GLY A 214 13.25 -9.56 15.39
C GLY A 214 12.23 -10.30 14.53
N VAL A 215 11.29 -11.01 15.16
CA VAL A 215 10.19 -11.71 14.49
C VAL A 215 8.87 -11.23 15.09
N ILE A 216 7.87 -11.00 14.24
CA ILE A 216 6.52 -10.60 14.60
C ILE A 216 5.55 -11.56 13.95
N ASP A 217 4.54 -11.98 14.71
CA ASP A 217 3.52 -12.90 14.26
C ASP A 217 2.32 -12.16 13.64
N LEU A 218 1.73 -12.76 12.61
CA LEU A 218 0.44 -12.37 12.05
C LEU A 218 -0.56 -13.46 12.41
N ASP A 219 -1.49 -13.16 13.32
CA ASP A 219 -2.45 -14.11 13.85
C ASP A 219 -3.85 -13.91 13.25
N LEU A 220 -4.58 -15.02 13.10
CA LEU A 220 -5.92 -15.09 12.52
C LEU A 220 -6.01 -14.53 11.10
N VAL A 221 -4.96 -14.72 10.30
CA VAL A 221 -4.91 -14.18 8.94
C VAL A 221 -6.04 -14.75 8.08
N PRO A 222 -6.92 -13.91 7.51
CA PRO A 222 -8.03 -14.39 6.68
C PRO A 222 -7.52 -15.11 5.44
N THR A 223 -8.18 -16.21 5.05
CA THR A 223 -7.76 -17.07 3.94
C THR A 223 -7.92 -16.43 2.56
N ASN A 224 -8.72 -15.37 2.44
CA ASN A 224 -8.87 -14.59 1.21
C ASN A 224 -7.84 -13.45 1.08
N SER A 225 -6.85 -13.38 1.96
CA SER A 225 -5.81 -12.34 1.90
C SER A 225 -4.87 -12.57 0.70
N ASN A 226 -4.54 -11.49 -0.01
CA ASN A 226 -3.44 -11.46 -0.97
C ASN A 226 -2.12 -11.33 -0.18
N PHE A 227 -1.35 -12.42 -0.15
CA PHE A 227 -0.09 -12.49 0.58
C PHE A 227 1.10 -11.88 -0.14
N ASP A 228 0.94 -11.44 -1.39
CA ASP A 228 2.01 -10.87 -2.19
C ASP A 228 2.31 -9.41 -1.84
N ILE A 229 1.41 -8.75 -1.10
CA ILE A 229 1.49 -7.31 -0.83
C ILE A 229 1.25 -7.07 0.65
N MET A 230 2.17 -6.38 1.31
CA MET A 230 2.04 -6.05 2.72
C MET A 230 1.86 -4.55 2.88
N ASN A 231 0.89 -4.15 3.68
CA ASN A 231 0.68 -2.73 3.96
C ASN A 231 0.66 -2.48 5.46
N MET A 232 1.26 -1.37 5.87
CA MET A 232 1.25 -0.96 7.28
C MET A 232 1.12 0.55 7.42
N LEU A 233 0.57 0.99 8.56
CA LEU A 233 0.64 2.37 9.00
C LEU A 233 0.60 2.43 10.54
N HIS A 234 0.94 3.58 11.12
CA HIS A 234 0.64 3.88 12.51
C HIS A 234 -0.42 4.98 12.56
N ASP A 235 -1.49 4.78 13.32
CA ASP A 235 -2.60 5.73 13.36
C ASP A 235 -2.51 6.78 14.47
N GLY A 236 -1.38 6.84 15.15
CA GLY A 236 -1.15 7.70 16.33
C GLY A 236 -1.51 7.01 17.64
N SER A 237 -2.30 5.93 17.60
CA SER A 237 -2.57 5.07 18.76
C SER A 237 -1.98 3.68 18.62
N ARG A 238 -1.99 3.10 17.41
CA ARG A 238 -1.59 1.71 17.18
C ARG A 238 -1.05 1.51 15.76
N SER A 239 -0.09 0.60 15.63
CA SER A 239 0.33 0.06 14.33
C SER A 239 -0.77 -0.84 13.74
N ARG A 240 -1.00 -0.68 12.44
CA ARG A 240 -1.97 -1.43 11.66
C ARG A 240 -1.26 -2.20 10.57
N PHE A 241 -1.74 -3.39 10.29
CA PHE A 241 -1.29 -4.23 9.20
C PHE A 241 -2.48 -4.55 8.29
N TYR A 242 -2.27 -4.60 6.98
CA TYR A 242 -3.33 -4.91 6.02
C TYR A 242 -2.84 -5.86 4.94
N TYR A 243 -3.75 -6.74 4.53
CA TYR A 243 -3.70 -7.45 3.27
C TYR A 243 -4.86 -7.00 2.39
N LEU A 244 -4.61 -6.88 1.08
CA LEU A 244 -5.70 -6.80 0.10
C LEU A 244 -6.46 -8.11 0.05
N ALA A 245 -7.72 -8.06 -0.38
CA ALA A 245 -8.59 -9.22 -0.49
C ALA A 245 -9.62 -9.01 -1.63
N PRO A 246 -9.72 -9.95 -2.58
CA PRO A 246 -10.69 -9.90 -3.68
C PRO A 246 -12.13 -10.23 -3.24
#